data_AF-A0A969JC40-F1
#
_entry.id   AF-A0A969JC40-F1
#
_cell.length_a   1.000
_cell.length_b   1.000
_cell.length_c   1.000
_cell.angle_alpha   90.00
_cell.angle_beta   90.00
_cell.angle_gamma   90.00
#
_symmetry.space_group_name_H-M   'P 1'
#
loop_
_entity.id
_entity.type
_entity.pdbx_description
1 polymer ?
#
loop_
_entity_poly.entity_id
_entity_poly.type
_entity_poly.pdbx_seq_one_letter_code
_entity_poly.pdbx_strand_id
1 'polypeptide(L)'
;MSPEADPAQACSSSIDLTQLPLILAGPILRRTTAEAVTVWLALQRPCDVELTIRTTHEAGKAIGPVVLRGKASTIRLGHSLHIVAVTAATVAVSSNLDVSQTSSAQPGAAREATKQQRYRLEAGQLYAYDLEFHRSNPGSDGNSPSPPAISLGQDSSPVNAIPLQQALISAAFPDLSISYFSHGLPTFALCPTQLDQLQLFHGSCRNVQDRGRDALAIVDCAAAHHAAQPNQRPHQLIFTGDQIYGDEVADPFLWAILQVKAALWDWVEPLDITEAEFLDWHQALQPGQRSQIATDTAGLTASLENTPEKASSHLFRFGEYCIAYLFSWSQCFWQLDFPPASALGYRGKQAQRWDQDVVHLNRNRESQPLVRRALANVPTYMIFDDHDVSDDWNLNRAWCQRVLGSTLGYQVVRNAMLAYALFQAWGNTPEQFAAGTVGGKLLNATEAWCGRGDRATAATLARLLGLPPKMSFFAPMGRPGF
;
A
#
# COMPACT_ATOMS: atom_id res chain seq x y z
N MET A 1 -22.56 -29.01 6.88
CA MET A 1 -23.31 -27.75 6.96
C MET A 1 -22.82 -26.87 5.84
N SER A 2 -23.74 -26.31 5.07
CA SER A 2 -23.49 -25.55 3.83
C SER A 2 -22.49 -24.40 4.06
N PRO A 3 -21.75 -23.94 3.03
CA PRO A 3 -21.05 -22.67 3.13
C PRO A 3 -22.11 -21.56 3.11
N GLU A 4 -22.56 -21.16 4.28
CA GLU A 4 -23.56 -20.10 4.43
C GLU A 4 -22.94 -18.76 3.99
N ALA A 5 -23.68 -18.08 3.12
CA ALA A 5 -23.24 -16.92 2.38
C ALA A 5 -22.99 -15.70 3.28
N ASP A 6 -21.94 -14.96 2.93
CA ASP A 6 -21.61 -13.66 3.52
C ASP A 6 -22.75 -12.65 3.23
N PRO A 7 -23.29 -11.97 4.26
CA PRO A 7 -24.37 -10.98 4.11
C PRO A 7 -23.99 -9.72 3.31
N ALA A 8 -22.75 -9.60 2.81
CA ALA A 8 -22.43 -8.69 1.71
C ALA A 8 -23.32 -8.90 0.45
N GLN A 9 -24.04 -10.03 0.35
CA GLN A 9 -24.95 -10.33 -0.76
C GLN A 9 -26.26 -9.51 -0.79
N ALA A 10 -26.60 -8.72 0.24
CA ALA A 10 -27.88 -8.01 0.27
C ALA A 10 -27.92 -6.69 -0.55
N CYS A 11 -26.78 -6.19 -1.06
CA CYS A 11 -26.74 -5.01 -1.93
C CYS A 11 -25.76 -5.27 -3.09
N SER A 12 -26.27 -5.44 -4.30
CA SER A 12 -25.59 -6.01 -5.47
C SER A 12 -24.59 -5.08 -6.18
N SER A 13 -23.75 -4.36 -5.43
CA SER A 13 -22.73 -3.47 -5.99
C SER A 13 -21.33 -3.96 -5.64
N SER A 14 -21.00 -5.18 -6.06
CA SER A 14 -19.62 -5.68 -6.02
C SER A 14 -18.79 -4.97 -7.09
N ILE A 15 -17.55 -4.58 -6.77
CA ILE A 15 -16.63 -4.00 -7.76
C ILE A 15 -16.37 -4.99 -8.88
N ASP A 16 -16.62 -4.59 -10.12
CA ASP A 16 -16.20 -5.34 -11.30
C ASP A 16 -14.71 -5.11 -11.56
N LEU A 17 -13.88 -6.06 -11.14
CA LEU A 17 -12.44 -6.03 -11.34
C LEU A 17 -12.05 -5.98 -12.81
N THR A 18 -12.89 -6.45 -13.74
CA THR A 18 -12.57 -6.42 -15.19
C THR A 18 -12.57 -4.99 -15.75
N GLN A 19 -13.22 -4.04 -15.06
CA GLN A 19 -13.21 -2.62 -15.41
C GLN A 19 -12.00 -1.89 -14.83
N LEU A 20 -11.24 -2.49 -13.92
CA LEU A 20 -10.09 -1.87 -13.26
C LEU A 20 -8.78 -2.13 -14.04
N PRO A 21 -7.79 -1.23 -13.92
CA PRO A 21 -6.49 -1.40 -14.57
C PRO A 21 -5.64 -2.47 -13.88
N LEU A 22 -4.54 -2.87 -14.52
CA LEU A 22 -3.56 -3.77 -13.92
C LEU A 22 -2.99 -3.17 -12.63
N ILE A 23 -2.67 -1.87 -12.63
CA ILE A 23 -2.17 -1.16 -11.45
C ILE A 23 -3.33 -0.66 -10.60
N LEU A 24 -3.63 -1.38 -9.53
CA LEU A 24 -4.68 -1.07 -8.57
C LEU A 24 -4.33 0.15 -7.70
N ALA A 25 -3.08 0.28 -7.28
CA ALA A 25 -2.57 1.45 -6.56
C ALA A 25 -1.09 1.71 -6.85
N GLY A 26 -0.65 2.96 -6.66
CA GLY A 26 0.65 3.44 -7.11
C GLY A 26 0.67 3.71 -8.63
N PRO A 27 1.85 3.86 -9.24
CA PRO A 27 3.17 3.79 -8.62
C PRO A 27 3.37 4.86 -7.55
N ILE A 28 4.00 4.52 -6.42
CA ILE A 28 4.44 5.48 -5.41
C ILE A 28 5.96 5.53 -5.47
N LEU A 29 6.51 6.71 -5.76
CA LEU A 29 7.94 6.93 -5.71
C LEU A 29 8.38 7.00 -4.24
N ARG A 30 9.20 6.04 -3.83
CA ARG A 30 9.66 5.92 -2.44
C ARG A 30 11.10 6.40 -2.33
N ARG A 31 12.00 5.59 -1.80
CA ARG A 31 13.38 6.00 -1.57
C ARG A 31 14.10 6.31 -2.88
N THR A 32 14.61 7.54 -2.98
CA THR A 32 15.51 7.99 -4.06
C THR A 32 16.85 8.42 -3.48
N THR A 33 17.93 7.85 -3.98
CA THR A 33 19.31 8.25 -3.68
C THR A 33 20.08 8.48 -4.98
N ALA A 34 21.35 8.88 -4.87
CA ALA A 34 22.23 8.96 -6.03
C ALA A 34 22.45 7.60 -6.74
N GLU A 35 22.17 6.48 -6.09
CA GLU A 35 22.56 5.15 -6.58
C GLU A 35 21.38 4.19 -6.75
N ALA A 36 20.22 4.52 -6.16
CA ALA A 36 19.05 3.66 -6.20
C ALA A 36 17.74 4.45 -6.15
N VAL A 37 16.73 3.94 -6.84
CA VAL A 37 15.36 4.48 -6.85
C VAL A 37 14.38 3.34 -6.61
N THR A 38 13.46 3.52 -5.67
CA THR A 38 12.47 2.51 -5.30
C THR A 38 11.06 2.98 -5.62
N VAL A 39 10.26 2.11 -6.23
CA VAL A 39 8.86 2.37 -6.55
C VAL A 39 7.99 1.25 -5.98
N TRP A 40 6.92 1.60 -5.27
CA TRP A 40 5.94 0.67 -4.72
C TRP A 40 4.67 0.61 -5.57
N LEU A 41 4.08 -0.58 -5.71
CA LEU A 41 2.92 -0.87 -6.55
C LEU A 41 2.00 -1.91 -5.91
N ALA A 42 0.69 -1.77 -6.17
CA ALA A 42 -0.29 -2.85 -6.03
C ALA A 42 -0.92 -3.19 -7.38
N LEU A 43 -0.94 -4.48 -7.72
CA LEU A 43 -1.34 -5.03 -9.00
C LEU A 43 -2.47 -6.06 -8.86
N GLN A 44 -3.28 -6.20 -9.90
CA GLN A 44 -4.41 -7.13 -9.93
C GLN A 44 -3.99 -8.61 -10.02
N ARG A 45 -2.77 -8.90 -10.49
CA ARG A 45 -2.30 -10.26 -10.76
C ARG A 45 -0.78 -10.38 -10.53
N PRO A 46 -0.24 -11.62 -10.41
CA PRO A 46 1.19 -11.83 -10.32
C PRO A 46 1.93 -11.20 -11.50
N CYS A 47 3.00 -10.46 -11.22
CA CYS A 47 3.86 -9.88 -12.25
C CYS A 47 5.34 -9.92 -11.83
N ASP A 48 6.22 -10.07 -12.82
CA ASP A 48 7.60 -9.63 -12.71
C ASP A 48 7.67 -8.20 -13.22
N VAL A 49 8.13 -7.27 -12.36
CA VAL A 49 8.15 -5.84 -12.64
C VAL A 49 9.57 -5.38 -12.88
N GLU A 50 9.80 -4.73 -14.01
CA GLU A 50 11.06 -4.08 -14.35
C GLU A 50 10.92 -2.56 -14.18
N LEU A 51 11.78 -1.95 -13.37
CA LEU A 51 11.90 -0.51 -13.20
C LEU A 51 13.14 -0.01 -13.94
N THR A 52 12.99 1.03 -14.74
CA THR A 52 14.12 1.74 -15.37
C THR A 52 14.08 3.22 -15.03
N ILE A 53 15.25 3.80 -14.73
CA ILE A 53 15.43 5.24 -14.53
C ILE A 53 16.19 5.79 -15.72
N ARG A 54 15.70 6.89 -16.29
CA ARG A 54 16.22 7.51 -17.49
C ARG A 54 16.61 8.96 -17.22
N THR A 55 17.70 9.41 -17.84
CA THR A 55 17.97 10.86 -17.89
C THR A 55 16.87 11.56 -18.68
N THR A 56 16.78 12.87 -18.53
CA THR A 56 15.92 13.70 -19.36
C THR A 56 16.70 14.86 -19.97
N HIS A 57 16.18 15.41 -21.05
CA HIS A 57 16.68 16.60 -21.72
C HIS A 57 15.55 17.63 -21.85
N GLU A 58 15.90 18.84 -22.28
CA GLU A 58 14.91 19.91 -22.53
C GLU A 58 14.00 20.17 -21.31
N ALA A 59 14.61 20.24 -20.12
CA ALA A 59 13.90 20.44 -18.86
C ALA A 59 12.79 19.40 -18.61
N GLY A 60 13.09 18.12 -18.88
CA GLY A 60 12.19 16.99 -18.64
C GLY A 60 11.33 16.59 -19.84
N LYS A 61 11.27 17.40 -20.90
CA LYS A 61 10.36 17.16 -22.05
C LYS A 61 10.80 16.00 -22.94
N ALA A 62 12.10 15.72 -22.99
CA ALA A 62 12.66 14.65 -23.81
C ALA A 62 13.30 13.55 -22.94
N ILE A 63 13.05 12.28 -23.29
CA ILE A 63 13.57 11.12 -22.58
C ILE A 63 14.95 10.73 -23.12
N GLY A 64 15.91 10.54 -22.21
CA GLY A 64 17.27 10.11 -22.50
C GLY A 64 17.51 8.60 -22.30
N PRO A 65 18.78 8.17 -22.23
CA PRO A 65 19.15 6.78 -21.97
C PRO A 65 18.76 6.30 -20.57
N VAL A 66 18.63 4.97 -20.43
CA VAL A 66 18.48 4.29 -19.14
C VAL A 66 19.80 4.33 -18.39
N VAL A 67 19.76 4.72 -17.12
CA VAL A 67 20.92 4.85 -16.24
C VAL A 67 20.87 3.94 -15.02
N LEU A 68 19.68 3.66 -14.48
CA LEU A 68 19.47 2.64 -13.44
C LEU A 68 18.41 1.63 -13.91
N ARG A 69 18.52 0.38 -13.46
CA ARG A 69 17.55 -0.69 -13.77
C ARG A 69 17.42 -1.64 -12.58
N GLY A 70 16.24 -2.24 -12.41
CA GLY A 70 15.98 -3.26 -11.40
C GLY A 70 14.76 -4.10 -11.74
N LYS A 71 14.70 -5.30 -11.15
CA LYS A 71 13.57 -6.21 -11.29
C LYS A 71 13.15 -6.75 -9.93
N ALA A 72 11.85 -6.93 -9.75
CA ALA A 72 11.29 -7.62 -8.59
C ALA A 72 9.97 -8.30 -8.97
N SER A 73 9.71 -9.44 -8.34
CA SER A 73 8.43 -10.16 -8.47
C SER A 73 7.46 -9.70 -7.38
N THR A 74 6.18 -9.66 -7.71
CA THR A 74 5.15 -9.41 -6.71
C THR A 74 5.00 -10.55 -5.71
N ILE A 75 4.62 -10.23 -4.48
CA ILE A 75 4.05 -11.20 -3.54
C ILE A 75 2.52 -11.14 -3.57
N ARG A 76 1.87 -12.28 -3.38
CA ARG A 76 0.40 -12.38 -3.32
C ARG A 76 -0.13 -12.04 -1.92
N LEU A 77 -1.11 -11.14 -1.85
CA LEU A 77 -1.88 -10.85 -0.63
C LEU A 77 -3.32 -11.39 -0.72
N GLY A 78 -3.98 -11.20 -1.86
CA GLY A 78 -5.34 -11.69 -2.13
C GLY A 78 -5.41 -12.46 -3.44
N HIS A 79 -6.59 -12.92 -3.84
CA HIS A 79 -6.79 -13.53 -5.16
C HIS A 79 -6.40 -12.59 -6.30
N SER A 80 -6.83 -11.33 -6.19
CA SER A 80 -6.58 -10.29 -7.19
C SER A 80 -5.83 -9.10 -6.63
N LEU A 81 -4.98 -9.33 -5.61
CA LEU A 81 -4.14 -8.30 -5.01
C LEU A 81 -2.72 -8.81 -4.78
N HIS A 82 -1.79 -8.19 -5.49
CA HIS A 82 -0.37 -8.50 -5.47
C HIS A 82 0.40 -7.20 -5.26
N ILE A 83 1.45 -7.20 -4.45
CA ILE A 83 2.22 -5.97 -4.18
C ILE A 83 3.71 -6.18 -4.43
N VAL A 84 4.41 -5.10 -4.73
CA VAL A 84 5.87 -5.10 -4.92
C VAL A 84 6.47 -3.73 -4.60
N ALA A 85 7.65 -3.73 -4.00
CA ALA A 85 8.57 -2.59 -4.07
C ALA A 85 9.78 -2.97 -4.94
N VAL A 86 9.91 -2.33 -6.10
CA VAL A 86 11.01 -2.58 -7.05
C VAL A 86 12.07 -1.49 -6.92
N THR A 87 13.33 -1.89 -6.79
CA THR A 87 14.47 -0.96 -6.68
C THR A 87 15.34 -1.04 -7.93
N ALA A 88 15.45 0.06 -8.65
CA ALA A 88 16.44 0.22 -9.72
C ALA A 88 17.75 0.73 -9.14
N ALA A 89 18.86 0.10 -9.52
CA ALA A 89 20.20 0.48 -9.08
C ALA A 89 21.14 0.63 -10.29
N THR A 90 22.34 1.12 -10.04
CA THR A 90 23.31 1.41 -11.12
C THR A 90 23.62 0.18 -11.96
N VAL A 91 23.43 0.32 -13.28
CA VAL A 91 23.86 -0.67 -14.26
C VAL A 91 25.36 -0.54 -14.49
N ALA A 92 26.10 -1.65 -14.50
CA ALA A 92 27.50 -1.62 -14.93
C ALA A 92 27.55 -1.24 -16.42
N VAL A 93 28.09 -0.07 -16.74
CA VAL A 93 28.27 0.35 -18.13
C VAL A 93 29.35 -0.54 -18.74
N SER A 94 28.96 -1.38 -19.70
CA SER A 94 29.91 -2.06 -20.57
C SER A 94 30.39 -1.02 -21.59
N SER A 95 31.52 -0.38 -21.32
CA SER A 95 32.16 0.46 -22.33
C SER A 95 32.70 -0.45 -23.43
N ASN A 96 31.98 -0.57 -24.55
CA ASN A 96 32.61 -0.92 -25.82
C ASN A 96 33.43 0.30 -26.27
N LEU A 97 34.59 0.48 -25.64
CA LEU A 97 35.66 1.27 -26.24
C LEU A 97 36.33 0.36 -27.25
N ASP A 98 36.19 0.74 -28.51
CA ASP A 98 36.87 0.16 -29.66
C ASP A 98 38.39 0.27 -29.44
N VAL A 99 39.01 -0.79 -28.90
CA VAL A 99 40.47 -0.91 -28.81
C VAL A 99 40.97 -1.43 -30.15
N SER A 100 40.86 -0.60 -31.18
CA SER A 100 41.53 -0.79 -32.45
C SER A 100 42.44 0.41 -32.74
N GLN A 101 43.36 0.69 -31.81
CA GLN A 101 44.67 1.31 -32.06
C GLN A 101 45.39 1.61 -30.74
N THR A 102 46.29 0.74 -30.31
CA THR A 102 47.60 1.08 -29.68
C THR A 102 48.38 -0.21 -29.43
N SER A 103 49.14 -0.65 -30.43
CA SER A 103 50.17 -1.68 -30.25
C SER A 103 51.44 -1.03 -29.70
N SER A 104 51.64 -1.09 -28.38
CA SER A 104 52.96 -1.24 -27.71
C SER A 104 52.91 -0.77 -26.25
N ALA A 105 52.61 -1.67 -25.31
CA ALA A 105 52.99 -1.48 -23.90
C ALA A 105 53.08 -2.82 -23.17
N GLN A 106 54.01 -2.88 -22.21
CA GLN A 106 54.60 -4.06 -21.59
C GLN A 106 53.63 -4.99 -20.80
N PRO A 107 53.96 -6.29 -20.67
CA PRO A 107 53.22 -7.24 -19.85
C PRO A 107 53.51 -7.01 -18.36
N GLY A 108 52.80 -6.05 -17.76
CA GLY A 108 52.93 -5.75 -16.33
C GLY A 108 51.83 -4.84 -15.76
N ALA A 109 51.02 -4.18 -16.60
CA ALA A 109 49.99 -3.23 -16.18
C ALA A 109 48.54 -3.76 -16.33
N ALA A 110 48.34 -5.07 -16.45
CA ALA A 110 47.03 -5.67 -16.74
C ALA A 110 46.25 -6.13 -15.48
N ARG A 111 46.50 -5.54 -14.30
CA ARG A 111 45.82 -5.93 -13.06
C ARG A 111 45.18 -4.78 -12.25
N GLU A 112 45.11 -3.56 -12.78
CA GLU A 112 44.66 -2.41 -11.98
C GLU A 112 43.70 -1.41 -12.68
N ALA A 113 43.01 -1.82 -13.75
CA ALA A 113 42.06 -0.94 -14.44
C ALA A 113 40.79 -1.65 -14.95
N THR A 114 39.94 -2.09 -14.02
CA THR A 114 38.49 -2.26 -14.27
C THR A 114 37.70 -1.73 -13.07
N LYS A 115 37.94 -0.47 -12.69
CA LYS A 115 36.92 0.29 -11.95
C LYS A 115 35.77 0.56 -12.92
N GLN A 116 34.82 -0.36 -13.01
CA GLN A 116 33.57 -0.13 -13.72
C GLN A 116 32.93 1.14 -13.15
N GLN A 117 32.93 2.21 -13.94
CA GLN A 117 32.37 3.49 -13.54
C GLN A 117 30.85 3.33 -13.43
N ARG A 118 30.36 3.36 -12.19
CA ARG A 118 28.94 3.27 -11.86
C ARG A 118 28.31 4.65 -12.06
N TYR A 119 27.24 4.72 -12.87
CA TYR A 119 26.42 5.92 -12.97
C TYR A 119 25.80 6.30 -11.62
N ARG A 120 25.86 7.59 -11.27
CA ARG A 120 25.22 8.17 -10.09
C ARG A 120 24.31 9.29 -10.54
N LEU A 121 23.07 9.29 -10.04
CA LEU A 121 22.14 10.39 -10.23
C LEU A 121 22.67 11.64 -9.50
N GLU A 122 22.51 12.80 -10.13
CA GLU A 122 22.98 14.08 -9.61
C GLU A 122 21.80 15.01 -9.32
N ALA A 123 21.99 15.92 -8.37
CA ALA A 123 21.01 16.95 -8.08
C ALA A 123 20.94 18.00 -9.20
N GLY A 124 19.86 18.79 -9.25
CA GLY A 124 19.71 19.87 -10.23
C GLY A 124 19.23 19.45 -11.62
N GLN A 125 18.85 18.18 -11.80
CA GLN A 125 18.28 17.67 -13.04
C GLN A 125 17.06 16.78 -12.79
N LEU A 126 16.29 16.56 -13.86
CA LEU A 126 15.12 15.71 -13.85
C LEU A 126 15.47 14.31 -14.37
N TYR A 127 14.90 13.31 -13.71
CA TYR A 127 14.91 11.93 -14.16
C TYR A 127 13.48 11.47 -14.41
N ALA A 128 13.30 10.61 -15.40
CA ALA A 128 12.04 9.90 -15.63
C ALA A 128 12.21 8.46 -15.19
N TYR A 129 11.11 7.81 -14.80
CA TYR A 129 11.11 6.35 -14.64
C TYR A 129 10.00 5.71 -15.46
N ASP A 130 10.25 4.45 -15.84
CA ASP A 130 9.30 3.62 -16.55
C ASP A 130 9.21 2.24 -15.88
N LEU A 131 8.06 1.60 -16.04
CA LEU A 131 7.73 0.29 -15.49
C LEU A 131 7.23 -0.63 -16.61
N GLU A 132 7.83 -1.80 -16.71
CA GLU A 132 7.38 -2.87 -17.61
C GLU A 132 6.91 -4.07 -16.79
N PHE A 133 5.74 -4.61 -17.14
CA PHE A 133 5.11 -5.72 -16.43
C PHE A 133 5.13 -6.98 -17.28
N HIS A 134 5.77 -8.03 -16.77
CA HIS A 134 5.84 -9.34 -17.41
C HIS A 134 4.97 -10.33 -16.64
N ARG A 135 4.34 -11.27 -17.35
CA ARG A 135 3.71 -12.41 -16.70
C ARG A 135 4.78 -13.20 -15.96
N SER A 136 4.57 -13.45 -14.68
CA SER A 136 5.43 -14.34 -13.91
C SER A 136 5.32 -15.76 -14.51
N ASN A 137 6.46 -16.37 -14.82
CA ASN A 137 6.48 -17.76 -15.26
C ASN A 137 6.03 -18.67 -14.11
N PRO A 138 5.07 -19.59 -14.32
CA PRO A 138 4.77 -20.61 -13.33
C PRO A 138 5.91 -21.64 -13.29
N GLY A 139 6.77 -21.56 -12.26
CA GLY A 139 7.76 -22.58 -11.91
C GLY A 139 8.76 -22.01 -10.89
N SER A 140 8.83 -22.49 -9.64
CA SER A 140 9.34 -23.82 -9.29
C SER A 140 8.91 -24.36 -7.91
N ASP A 141 7.72 -24.01 -7.40
CA ASP A 141 7.25 -24.57 -6.12
C ASP A 141 6.16 -25.62 -6.34
N GLY A 142 6.50 -26.88 -6.04
CA GLY A 142 5.56 -27.99 -6.06
C GLY A 142 4.47 -27.82 -5.00
N ASN A 143 3.25 -28.20 -5.36
CA ASN A 143 2.01 -28.17 -4.57
C ASN A 143 1.38 -26.79 -4.31
N SER A 144 0.69 -26.27 -5.32
CA SER A 144 -0.56 -25.54 -5.10
C SER A 144 -1.58 -25.93 -6.19
N PRO A 145 -2.85 -26.16 -5.83
CA PRO A 145 -3.87 -26.50 -6.81
C PRO A 145 -4.13 -25.30 -7.73
N SER A 146 -4.09 -25.54 -9.05
CA SER A 146 -4.41 -24.55 -10.07
C SER A 146 -5.85 -24.04 -9.89
N PRO A 147 -6.10 -22.72 -9.97
CA PRO A 147 -7.45 -22.18 -9.91
C PRO A 147 -8.26 -22.61 -11.16
N PRO A 148 -9.61 -22.66 -11.06
CA PRO A 148 -10.45 -22.90 -12.23
C PRO A 148 -10.24 -21.79 -13.26
N ALA A 149 -9.98 -22.19 -14.50
CA ALA A 149 -9.77 -21.27 -15.61
C ALA A 149 -11.05 -20.47 -15.87
N ILE A 150 -11.06 -19.20 -15.49
CA ILE A 150 -11.99 -18.23 -16.07
C ILE A 150 -11.53 -18.03 -17.51
N SER A 151 -12.35 -18.47 -18.47
CA SER A 151 -12.10 -18.28 -19.91
C SER A 151 -12.19 -16.81 -20.28
N LEU A 152 -11.15 -16.05 -19.99
CA LEU A 152 -10.84 -14.83 -20.72
C LEU A 152 -10.32 -15.24 -22.09
N GLY A 153 -10.86 -14.61 -23.14
CA GLY A 153 -10.64 -14.96 -24.54
C GLY A 153 -9.16 -15.29 -24.84
N GLN A 154 -8.98 -16.36 -25.61
CA GLN A 154 -7.67 -16.80 -26.08
C GLN A 154 -7.01 -15.69 -26.89
N ASP A 155 -6.07 -14.97 -26.27
CA ASP A 155 -5.12 -14.13 -26.99
C ASP A 155 -3.82 -14.93 -27.15
N SER A 156 -3.68 -15.54 -28.33
CA SER A 156 -2.56 -16.37 -28.76
C SER A 156 -1.40 -15.51 -29.31
N SER A 157 -1.04 -14.45 -28.60
CA SER A 157 0.06 -13.54 -28.96
C SER A 157 1.27 -13.78 -28.04
N PRO A 158 2.52 -13.67 -28.57
CA PRO A 158 3.73 -13.97 -27.80
C PRO A 158 3.89 -13.04 -26.59
N VAL A 159 4.68 -13.49 -25.62
CA VAL A 159 5.01 -12.85 -24.34
C VAL A 159 5.38 -11.36 -24.51
N ASN A 160 4.38 -10.47 -24.50
CA ASN A 160 4.61 -9.03 -24.59
C ASN A 160 4.58 -8.43 -23.19
N ALA A 161 5.67 -7.74 -22.82
CA ALA A 161 5.70 -6.88 -21.66
C ALA A 161 4.61 -5.81 -21.79
N ILE A 162 3.90 -5.51 -20.70
CA ILE A 162 2.87 -4.46 -20.68
C ILE A 162 3.58 -3.18 -20.22
N PRO A 163 3.58 -2.10 -21.03
CA PRO A 163 4.14 -0.81 -20.62
C PRO A 163 3.31 -0.13 -19.54
N LEU A 164 3.92 0.79 -18.79
CA LEU A 164 3.29 1.56 -17.72
C LEU A 164 1.96 2.20 -18.14
N GLN A 165 1.91 2.88 -19.28
CA GLN A 165 0.70 3.58 -19.73
C GLN A 165 -0.46 2.60 -19.97
N GLN A 166 -0.17 1.44 -20.57
CA GLN A 166 -1.19 0.41 -20.80
C GLN A 166 -1.63 -0.24 -19.48
N ALA A 167 -0.74 -0.38 -18.50
CA ALA A 167 -1.05 -0.95 -17.20
C ALA A 167 -1.88 -0.01 -16.29
N LEU A 168 -1.91 1.30 -16.58
CA LEU A 168 -2.67 2.31 -15.84
C LEU A 168 -4.11 2.48 -16.32
N ILE A 169 -4.36 2.27 -17.61
CA ILE A 169 -5.68 2.53 -18.20
C ILE A 169 -6.58 1.30 -18.17
N SER A 170 -7.88 1.55 -18.19
CA SER A 170 -8.92 0.53 -18.28
C SER A 170 -10.22 1.13 -18.81
N ALA A 171 -11.27 0.33 -18.95
CA ALA A 171 -12.59 0.84 -19.33
C ALA A 171 -13.13 1.91 -18.35
N ALA A 172 -12.88 1.75 -17.05
CA ALA A 172 -13.25 2.76 -16.04
C ALA A 172 -12.31 3.98 -16.01
N PHE A 173 -11.10 3.87 -16.57
CA PHE A 173 -10.06 4.89 -16.53
C PHE A 173 -9.30 4.99 -17.87
N PRO A 174 -9.96 5.37 -18.98
CA PRO A 174 -9.36 5.29 -20.32
C PRO A 174 -8.22 6.29 -20.54
N ASP A 175 -8.26 7.44 -19.86
CA ASP A 175 -7.34 8.57 -20.06
C ASP A 175 -6.45 8.84 -18.83
N LEU A 176 -6.28 7.85 -17.95
CA LEU A 176 -5.51 8.04 -16.72
C LEU A 176 -4.03 8.32 -17.03
N SER A 177 -3.55 9.49 -16.61
CA SER A 177 -2.13 9.87 -16.66
C SER A 177 -1.62 10.26 -15.28
N ILE A 178 -0.41 9.81 -14.99
CA ILE A 178 0.36 10.15 -13.80
C ILE A 178 1.61 10.97 -14.15
N SER A 179 1.67 11.57 -15.34
CA SER A 179 2.80 12.41 -15.79
C SER A 179 2.43 13.89 -15.86
N TYR A 180 3.43 14.75 -15.70
CA TYR A 180 3.33 16.18 -16.01
C TYR A 180 3.83 16.54 -17.42
N PHE A 181 4.26 15.55 -18.20
CA PHE A 181 4.86 15.72 -19.52
C PHE A 181 4.15 14.88 -20.58
N SER A 182 4.26 15.29 -21.85
CA SER A 182 3.57 14.64 -22.97
C SER A 182 4.06 13.22 -23.27
N HIS A 183 5.27 12.85 -22.85
CA HIS A 183 5.78 11.49 -23.00
C HIS A 183 5.15 10.49 -22.02
N GLY A 184 4.32 10.94 -21.06
CA GLY A 184 3.51 10.05 -20.22
C GLY A 184 4.25 9.30 -19.12
N LEU A 185 5.52 9.62 -18.84
CA LEU A 185 6.30 9.01 -17.75
C LEU A 185 6.35 9.93 -16.53
N PRO A 186 6.27 9.41 -15.30
CA PRO A 186 6.54 10.19 -14.11
C PRO A 186 7.99 10.69 -14.10
N THR A 187 8.20 11.86 -13.51
CA THR A 187 9.53 12.46 -13.34
C THR A 187 9.77 12.88 -11.90
N PHE A 188 11.03 12.93 -11.49
CA PHE A 188 11.46 13.37 -10.16
C PHE A 188 12.82 14.06 -10.23
N ALA A 189 13.19 14.73 -9.14
CA ALA A 189 14.51 15.31 -8.92
C ALA A 189 15.07 14.79 -7.59
N LEU A 190 16.40 14.73 -7.47
CA LEU A 190 17.05 14.53 -6.18
C LEU A 190 17.10 15.83 -5.39
N CYS A 191 17.26 15.73 -4.07
CA CYS A 191 17.49 16.91 -3.23
C CYS A 191 18.71 17.72 -3.73
N PRO A 192 18.60 19.05 -3.78
CA PRO A 192 19.70 19.92 -4.19
C PRO A 192 20.85 19.84 -3.19
N THR A 193 22.06 20.16 -3.67
CA THR A 193 23.24 20.25 -2.80
C THR A 193 23.25 21.53 -1.97
N GLN A 194 22.52 22.56 -2.39
CA GLN A 194 22.36 23.82 -1.68
C GLN A 194 21.03 23.84 -0.91
N LEU A 195 21.08 24.18 0.37
CA LEU A 195 19.91 24.13 1.27
C LEU A 195 18.84 25.19 0.94
N ASP A 196 19.22 26.32 0.38
CA ASP A 196 18.31 27.40 -0.05
C ASP A 196 17.40 26.99 -1.23
N GLN A 197 17.77 25.93 -1.95
CA GLN A 197 16.99 25.34 -3.02
C GLN A 197 16.12 24.17 -2.55
N LEU A 198 16.30 23.68 -1.31
CA LEU A 198 15.62 22.50 -0.82
C LEU A 198 14.14 22.77 -0.58
N GLN A 199 13.28 22.04 -1.29
CA GLN A 199 11.82 22.05 -1.12
C GLN A 199 11.36 20.74 -0.48
N LEU A 200 11.04 20.77 0.81
CA LEU A 200 10.45 19.67 1.56
C LEU A 200 8.97 19.95 1.82
N PHE A 201 8.12 18.99 1.52
CA PHE A 201 6.71 19.02 1.89
C PHE A 201 6.51 18.07 3.06
N HIS A 202 5.74 18.51 4.04
CA HIS A 202 5.48 17.75 5.26
C HIS A 202 3.98 17.73 5.54
N GLY A 203 3.49 16.56 5.98
CA GLY A 203 2.17 16.40 6.56
C GLY A 203 2.27 15.46 7.78
N SER A 204 1.35 15.58 8.73
CA SER A 204 1.20 14.57 9.79
C SER A 204 0.40 13.38 9.24
N CYS A 205 -0.89 13.34 9.52
CA CYS A 205 -1.80 12.28 9.12
C CYS A 205 -2.60 12.67 7.87
N ARG A 206 -3.15 11.67 7.18
CA ARG A 206 -4.09 11.85 6.09
C ARG A 206 -5.31 10.95 6.31
N ASN A 207 -6.41 11.57 6.69
CA ASN A 207 -7.68 10.88 6.90
C ASN A 207 -8.64 11.08 5.71
N VAL A 208 -8.84 10.03 4.90
CA VAL A 208 -9.68 10.09 3.69
C VAL A 208 -11.19 10.16 3.96
N GLN A 209 -11.62 10.05 5.22
CA GLN A 209 -13.03 10.16 5.61
C GLN A 209 -13.34 11.47 6.35
N ASP A 210 -12.36 12.36 6.53
CA ASP A 210 -12.55 13.62 7.23
C ASP A 210 -13.31 14.67 6.38
N ARG A 211 -13.83 15.71 7.03
CA ARG A 211 -14.78 16.69 6.47
C ARG A 211 -14.17 17.62 5.42
N GLY A 212 -12.85 17.82 5.50
CA GLY A 212 -12.07 18.72 4.66
C GLY A 212 -11.84 18.19 3.25
N ARG A 213 -11.32 19.05 2.37
CA ARG A 213 -10.74 18.58 1.10
C ARG A 213 -9.34 18.06 1.39
N ASP A 214 -8.94 17.03 0.65
CA ASP A 214 -7.62 16.46 0.77
C ASP A 214 -6.52 17.47 0.39
N ALA A 215 -5.77 17.93 1.40
CA ALA A 215 -4.70 18.89 1.21
C ALA A 215 -3.52 18.32 0.40
N LEU A 216 -3.39 17.00 0.30
CA LEU A 216 -2.32 16.37 -0.48
C LEU A 216 -2.40 16.70 -1.97
N ALA A 217 -3.58 17.06 -2.47
CA ALA A 217 -3.74 17.57 -3.84
C ALA A 217 -2.93 18.85 -4.11
N ILE A 218 -2.54 19.60 -3.08
CA ILE A 218 -1.68 20.79 -3.23
C ILE A 218 -0.27 20.39 -3.71
N VAL A 219 0.23 19.22 -3.32
CA VAL A 219 1.54 18.70 -3.77
C VAL A 219 1.53 18.48 -5.28
N ASP A 220 0.43 17.98 -5.82
CA ASP A 220 0.24 17.83 -7.27
C ASP A 220 0.30 19.19 -7.98
N CYS A 221 -0.43 20.19 -7.47
CA CYS A 221 -0.40 21.56 -8.01
C CYS A 221 1.02 22.15 -8.01
N ALA A 222 1.76 21.99 -6.90
CA ALA A 222 3.13 22.48 -6.79
C ALA A 222 4.09 21.76 -7.74
N ALA A 223 3.99 20.43 -7.81
CA ALA A 223 4.79 19.62 -8.71
C ALA A 223 4.48 19.89 -10.19
N ALA A 224 3.22 20.12 -10.55
CA ALA A 224 2.81 20.50 -11.89
C ALA A 224 3.34 21.89 -12.28
N HIS A 225 3.20 22.88 -11.39
CA HIS A 225 3.65 24.25 -11.65
C HIS A 225 5.17 24.34 -11.88
N HIS A 226 5.94 23.53 -11.14
CA HIS A 226 7.40 23.49 -11.23
C HIS A 226 7.93 22.24 -11.96
N ALA A 227 7.12 21.55 -12.78
CA ALA A 227 7.46 20.25 -13.34
C ALA A 227 8.82 20.24 -14.09
N ALA A 228 9.10 21.30 -14.83
CA ALA A 228 10.32 21.51 -15.61
C ALA A 228 11.48 22.16 -14.83
N GLN A 229 11.30 22.44 -13.54
CA GLN A 229 12.25 23.19 -12.71
C GLN A 229 12.73 22.29 -11.55
N PRO A 230 13.81 21.50 -11.74
CA PRO A 230 14.22 20.45 -10.80
C PRO A 230 14.45 20.94 -9.38
N ASN A 231 14.96 22.17 -9.21
CA ASN A 231 15.25 22.76 -7.90
C ASN A 231 14.07 23.54 -7.28
N GLN A 232 12.95 23.71 -7.98
CA GLN A 232 11.77 24.42 -7.45
C GLN A 232 10.58 23.49 -7.19
N ARG A 233 10.59 22.29 -7.77
CA ARG A 233 9.56 21.29 -7.48
C ARG A 233 9.73 20.66 -6.10
N PRO A 234 8.70 20.01 -5.54
CA PRO A 234 8.85 19.21 -4.33
C PRO A 234 9.93 18.13 -4.52
N HIS A 235 10.92 18.08 -3.63
CA HIS A 235 12.00 17.09 -3.67
C HIS A 235 11.70 15.88 -2.81
N GLN A 236 11.04 16.09 -1.67
CA GLN A 236 10.58 15.03 -0.79
C GLN A 236 9.24 15.42 -0.17
N LEU A 237 8.39 14.43 -0.01
CA LEU A 237 7.18 14.47 0.78
C LEU A 237 7.37 13.57 2.00
N ILE A 238 7.20 14.12 3.19
CA ILE A 238 7.40 13.40 4.45
C ILE A 238 6.09 13.40 5.21
N PHE A 239 5.56 12.21 5.47
CA PHE A 239 4.46 12.01 6.39
C PHE A 239 4.98 11.50 7.73
N THR A 240 4.71 12.26 8.78
CA THR A 240 5.07 11.89 10.15
C THR A 240 3.84 11.46 10.97
N GLY A 241 2.81 10.96 10.29
CA GLY A 241 1.63 10.39 10.92
C GLY A 241 0.83 9.50 9.98
N ASP A 242 -0.36 9.09 10.42
CA ASP A 242 -1.11 7.99 9.83
C ASP A 242 -1.54 8.22 8.38
N GLN A 243 -1.54 7.15 7.61
CA GLN A 243 -2.07 7.15 6.23
C GLN A 243 -3.43 6.46 6.11
N ILE A 244 -3.87 5.83 7.19
CA ILE A 244 -5.17 5.18 7.39
C ILE A 244 -5.57 5.33 8.85
N TYR A 245 -6.85 5.13 9.17
CA TYR A 245 -7.33 5.09 10.55
C TYR A 245 -7.96 3.72 10.79
N GLY A 246 -7.40 2.97 11.74
CA GLY A 246 -7.84 1.65 12.16
C GLY A 246 -8.97 1.70 13.18
N ASP A 247 -8.99 2.73 14.02
CA ASP A 247 -9.84 2.87 15.20
C ASP A 247 -11.05 3.79 15.01
N GLU A 248 -10.89 4.84 14.22
CA GLU A 248 -11.95 5.81 13.91
C GLU A 248 -12.54 5.61 12.50
N VAL A 249 -13.04 4.41 12.18
CA VAL A 249 -13.55 4.11 10.83
C VAL A 249 -14.99 4.58 10.68
N ALA A 250 -15.27 5.40 9.67
CA ALA A 250 -16.64 5.78 9.32
C ALA A 250 -17.40 4.56 8.76
N ASP A 251 -18.65 4.37 9.19
CA ASP A 251 -19.47 3.24 8.77
C ASP A 251 -19.58 3.07 7.23
N PRO A 252 -19.81 4.13 6.41
CA PRO A 252 -19.79 3.96 4.96
C PRO A 252 -18.41 3.61 4.41
N PHE A 253 -17.33 4.05 5.06
CA PHE A 253 -15.98 3.68 4.64
C PHE A 253 -15.70 2.20 4.91
N LEU A 254 -16.08 1.70 6.10
CA LEU A 254 -15.98 0.29 6.41
C LEU A 254 -16.85 -0.55 5.46
N TRP A 255 -18.07 -0.10 5.15
CA TRP A 255 -18.90 -0.76 4.14
C TRP A 255 -18.17 -0.89 2.80
N ALA A 256 -17.58 0.21 2.30
CA ALA A 256 -16.82 0.19 1.05
C ALA A 256 -15.60 -0.74 1.11
N ILE A 257 -14.86 -0.73 2.23
CA ILE A 257 -13.75 -1.66 2.49
C ILE A 257 -14.20 -3.11 2.36
N LEU A 258 -15.34 -3.47 2.94
CA LEU A 258 -15.89 -4.82 2.89
C LEU A 258 -16.31 -5.23 1.47
N GLN A 259 -16.90 -4.32 0.69
CA GLN A 259 -17.25 -4.57 -0.72
C GLN A 259 -16.00 -4.87 -1.58
N VAL A 260 -14.95 -4.07 -1.42
CA VAL A 260 -13.70 -4.25 -2.19
C VAL A 260 -12.96 -5.51 -1.76
N LYS A 261 -12.91 -5.77 -0.45
CA LYS A 261 -12.30 -6.97 0.09
C LYS A 261 -12.95 -8.23 -0.48
N ALA A 262 -14.28 -8.27 -0.58
CA ALA A 262 -15.01 -9.40 -1.17
C ALA A 262 -14.62 -9.66 -2.64
N ALA A 263 -14.23 -8.62 -3.39
CA ALA A 263 -13.75 -8.76 -4.76
C ALA A 263 -12.28 -9.21 -4.83
N LEU A 264 -11.40 -8.68 -3.96
CA LEU A 264 -9.95 -8.90 -4.05
C LEU A 264 -9.45 -10.13 -3.28
N TRP A 265 -10.26 -10.67 -2.36
CA TRP A 265 -9.85 -11.66 -1.38
C TRP A 265 -10.73 -12.91 -1.45
N ASP A 266 -10.12 -14.08 -1.54
CA ASP A 266 -10.78 -15.39 -1.69
C ASP A 266 -10.88 -16.19 -0.39
N TRP A 267 -10.43 -15.62 0.72
CA TRP A 267 -10.51 -16.25 2.04
C TRP A 267 -10.88 -15.24 3.13
N VAL A 268 -11.31 -15.75 4.28
CA VAL A 268 -11.65 -14.90 5.43
C VAL A 268 -10.69 -15.20 6.55
N GLU A 269 -9.93 -14.19 6.97
CA GLU A 269 -9.13 -14.29 8.18
C GLU A 269 -10.05 -14.60 9.38
N PRO A 270 -9.81 -15.74 10.07
CA PRO A 270 -10.55 -16.05 11.28
C PRO A 270 -10.16 -15.04 12.35
N LEU A 271 -11.16 -14.40 12.95
CA LEU A 271 -10.96 -13.59 14.14
C LEU A 271 -11.14 -14.50 15.35
N ASP A 272 -10.19 -14.46 16.28
CA ASP A 272 -10.30 -15.23 17.52
C ASP A 272 -11.25 -14.51 18.51
N ILE A 273 -12.53 -14.47 18.16
CA ILE A 273 -13.65 -13.99 18.98
C ILE A 273 -14.33 -15.26 19.51
N THR A 274 -14.54 -15.39 20.82
CA THR A 274 -15.18 -16.61 21.34
C THR A 274 -16.69 -16.55 21.09
N GLU A 275 -17.30 -17.63 20.59
CA GLU A 275 -18.77 -17.72 20.38
C GLU A 275 -19.57 -17.46 21.67
N ALA A 276 -18.95 -17.63 22.84
CA ALA A 276 -19.57 -17.37 24.14
C ALA A 276 -19.76 -15.87 24.44
N GLU A 277 -19.06 -14.97 23.74
CA GLU A 277 -19.10 -13.52 24.01
C GLU A 277 -20.24 -12.81 23.25
N PHE A 278 -20.71 -13.33 22.11
CA PHE A 278 -21.74 -12.67 21.29
C PHE A 278 -22.71 -13.69 20.66
N LEU A 279 -24.01 -13.52 20.93
CA LEU A 279 -25.07 -14.39 20.41
C LEU A 279 -25.20 -14.32 18.87
N ASP A 280 -24.81 -13.19 18.26
CA ASP A 280 -24.67 -13.00 16.81
C ASP A 280 -23.39 -12.21 16.50
N TRP A 281 -22.27 -12.91 16.40
CA TRP A 281 -20.97 -12.31 16.11
C TRP A 281 -20.90 -11.74 14.67
N HIS A 282 -21.70 -12.22 13.74
CA HIS A 282 -21.75 -11.69 12.38
C HIS A 282 -22.35 -10.29 12.35
N GLN A 283 -23.42 -10.06 13.12
CA GLN A 283 -24.02 -8.75 13.28
C GLN A 283 -23.05 -7.77 13.96
N ALA A 284 -22.31 -8.23 14.98
CA ALA A 284 -21.36 -7.40 15.72
C ALA A 284 -20.14 -6.97 14.88
N LEU A 285 -19.88 -7.63 13.75
CA LEU A 285 -18.83 -7.25 12.79
C LEU A 285 -19.31 -6.33 11.65
N GLN A 286 -20.58 -5.94 11.65
CA GLN A 286 -21.13 -5.01 10.63
C GLN A 286 -20.67 -3.56 10.87
N PRO A 287 -20.68 -2.72 9.81
CA PRO A 287 -20.50 -1.29 9.97
C PRO A 287 -21.45 -0.71 11.03
N GLY A 288 -20.89 0.06 11.95
CA GLY A 288 -21.60 0.70 13.04
C GLY A 288 -21.78 -0.13 14.30
N GLN A 289 -21.27 -1.36 14.33
CA GLN A 289 -21.49 -2.30 15.44
C GLN A 289 -20.19 -2.79 16.11
N ARG A 290 -19.02 -2.36 15.63
CA ARG A 290 -17.73 -2.95 16.04
C ARG A 290 -17.09 -2.34 17.28
N SER A 291 -17.55 -1.17 17.73
CA SER A 291 -16.97 -0.49 18.90
C SER A 291 -16.98 -1.37 20.16
N GLN A 292 -18.07 -2.11 20.39
CA GLN A 292 -18.14 -3.01 21.54
C GLN A 292 -17.11 -4.14 21.47
N ILE A 293 -16.96 -4.79 20.31
CA ILE A 293 -15.93 -5.83 20.12
C ILE A 293 -14.52 -5.24 20.30
N ALA A 294 -14.27 -4.03 19.78
CA ALA A 294 -12.98 -3.37 19.91
C ALA A 294 -12.64 -3.12 21.39
N THR A 295 -13.60 -2.62 22.19
CA THR A 295 -13.36 -2.34 23.61
C THR A 295 -13.38 -3.60 24.47
N ASP A 296 -14.46 -4.37 24.43
CA ASP A 296 -14.72 -5.46 25.38
C ASP A 296 -13.86 -6.70 25.11
N THR A 297 -13.63 -7.03 23.83
CA THR A 297 -12.88 -8.23 23.42
C THR A 297 -11.44 -7.93 23.04
N ALA A 298 -11.17 -6.85 22.29
CA ALA A 298 -9.80 -6.50 21.89
C ALA A 298 -9.07 -5.61 22.92
N GLY A 299 -9.79 -5.04 23.88
CA GLY A 299 -9.20 -4.17 24.89
C GLY A 299 -8.73 -2.82 24.36
N LEU A 300 -9.11 -2.45 23.13
CA LEU A 300 -8.75 -1.20 22.48
C LEU A 300 -9.60 -0.06 23.05
N THR A 301 -9.14 1.17 22.88
CA THR A 301 -9.94 2.33 23.27
C THR A 301 -10.84 2.70 22.09
N ALA A 302 -12.07 2.18 22.05
CA ALA A 302 -13.06 2.64 21.08
C ALA A 302 -13.88 3.79 21.67
N SER A 303 -13.55 5.01 21.26
CA SER A 303 -14.17 6.28 21.68
C SER A 303 -13.85 6.70 23.13
N LEU A 304 -13.62 8.00 23.36
CA LEU A 304 -13.56 8.56 24.71
C LEU A 304 -14.91 8.36 25.40
N GLU A 305 -14.90 7.75 26.60
CA GLU A 305 -16.05 7.71 27.49
C GLU A 305 -16.58 9.15 27.63
N ASN A 306 -17.80 9.40 27.14
CA ASN A 306 -18.52 10.69 27.13
C ASN A 306 -18.43 11.58 25.87
N THR A 307 -17.86 11.13 24.75
CA THR A 307 -18.08 11.79 23.44
C THR A 307 -18.71 10.83 22.43
N PRO A 308 -20.05 10.86 22.25
CA PRO A 308 -20.77 10.02 21.28
C PRO A 308 -20.45 10.30 19.81
N GLU A 309 -19.50 11.17 19.49
CA GLU A 309 -19.33 11.76 18.15
C GLU A 309 -18.25 11.11 17.27
N LYS A 310 -17.55 10.07 17.72
CA LYS A 310 -16.44 9.46 16.96
C LYS A 310 -16.61 7.95 16.80
N ALA A 311 -16.77 7.56 15.53
CA ALA A 311 -16.70 6.25 14.89
C ALA A 311 -17.12 5.01 15.70
N SER A 312 -18.19 4.38 15.25
CA SER A 312 -18.71 3.11 15.74
C SER A 312 -17.99 1.86 15.20
N SER A 313 -16.93 2.05 14.39
CA SER A 313 -16.29 0.98 13.64
C SER A 313 -14.75 0.98 13.76
N HIS A 314 -14.16 -0.23 13.79
CA HIS A 314 -12.72 -0.48 13.83
C HIS A 314 -12.33 -1.51 12.74
N LEU A 315 -11.13 -1.41 12.17
CA LEU A 315 -10.55 -2.43 11.28
C LEU A 315 -10.00 -3.59 12.12
N PHE A 316 -10.32 -4.83 11.77
CA PHE A 316 -9.84 -6.00 12.51
C PHE A 316 -8.97 -6.92 11.69
N ARG A 317 -9.39 -7.18 10.44
CA ARG A 317 -8.72 -8.14 9.58
C ARG A 317 -7.60 -7.49 8.80
N PHE A 318 -6.54 -8.23 8.54
CA PHE A 318 -5.42 -7.80 7.71
C PHE A 318 -5.88 -7.32 6.32
N GLY A 319 -6.85 -8.01 5.72
CA GLY A 319 -7.45 -7.57 4.46
C GLY A 319 -8.12 -6.20 4.57
N GLU A 320 -8.79 -5.88 5.68
CA GLU A 320 -9.44 -4.57 5.88
C GLU A 320 -8.40 -3.44 5.93
N TYR A 321 -7.28 -3.65 6.63
CA TYR A 321 -6.14 -2.73 6.63
C TYR A 321 -5.55 -2.51 5.23
N CYS A 322 -5.30 -3.59 4.48
CA CYS A 322 -4.78 -3.51 3.12
C CYS A 322 -5.69 -2.68 2.21
N ILE A 323 -7.00 -2.90 2.28
CA ILE A 323 -7.97 -2.16 1.46
C ILE A 323 -8.03 -0.69 1.88
N ALA A 324 -7.96 -0.36 3.17
CA ALA A 324 -7.90 1.03 3.62
C ALA A 324 -6.72 1.79 2.98
N TYR A 325 -5.53 1.17 2.92
CA TYR A 325 -4.38 1.75 2.22
C TYR A 325 -4.63 1.94 0.71
N LEU A 326 -5.28 0.99 0.06
CA LEU A 326 -5.61 1.11 -1.37
C LEU A 326 -6.57 2.28 -1.64
N PHE A 327 -7.57 2.50 -0.78
CA PHE A 327 -8.43 3.68 -0.84
C PHE A 327 -7.64 4.98 -0.64
N SER A 328 -6.67 4.98 0.28
CA SER A 328 -5.81 6.14 0.48
C SER A 328 -4.98 6.50 -0.76
N TRP A 329 -4.49 5.53 -1.54
CA TRP A 329 -3.49 5.81 -2.58
C TRP A 329 -3.96 5.67 -4.01
N SER A 330 -5.26 5.42 -4.24
CA SER A 330 -5.78 5.17 -5.58
C SER A 330 -7.25 5.56 -5.73
N GLN A 331 -7.59 6.11 -6.90
CA GLN A 331 -8.97 6.35 -7.30
C GLN A 331 -9.72 5.08 -7.71
N CYS A 332 -9.03 3.95 -7.96
CA CYS A 332 -9.61 2.75 -8.57
C CYS A 332 -10.86 2.25 -7.83
N PHE A 333 -10.85 2.30 -6.51
CA PHE A 333 -11.90 1.73 -5.66
C PHE A 333 -13.00 2.73 -5.27
N TRP A 334 -12.84 4.01 -5.60
CA TRP A 334 -13.83 5.04 -5.30
C TRP A 334 -14.99 5.09 -6.30
N GLN A 335 -15.04 4.17 -7.27
CA GLN A 335 -16.15 4.04 -8.22
C GLN A 335 -17.41 3.41 -7.60
N LEU A 336 -17.37 3.05 -6.32
CA LEU A 336 -18.51 2.52 -5.59
C LEU A 336 -19.64 3.55 -5.46
N ASP A 337 -20.87 3.09 -5.66
CA ASP A 337 -22.08 3.84 -5.35
C ASP A 337 -22.54 3.49 -3.93
N PHE A 338 -22.46 4.47 -3.04
CA PHE A 338 -22.92 4.29 -1.66
C PHE A 338 -24.46 4.20 -1.62
N PRO A 339 -25.04 3.15 -1.01
CA PRO A 339 -26.48 3.05 -0.90
C PRO A 339 -27.03 4.15 0.03
N PRO A 340 -28.27 4.61 -0.20
CA PRO A 340 -28.92 5.52 0.75
C PRO A 340 -29.10 4.81 2.10
N ALA A 341 -28.99 5.55 3.20
CA ALA A 341 -29.14 4.98 4.55
C ALA A 341 -30.44 4.16 4.73
N SER A 342 -31.52 4.56 4.06
CA SER A 342 -32.81 3.87 4.12
C SER A 342 -32.75 2.42 3.61
N ALA A 343 -31.96 2.16 2.56
CA ALA A 343 -31.76 0.84 1.97
C ALA A 343 -30.99 -0.11 2.88
N LEU A 344 -30.14 0.43 3.77
CA LEU A 344 -29.43 -0.33 4.80
C LEU A 344 -30.25 -0.53 6.07
N GLY A 345 -31.50 -0.07 6.11
CA GLY A 345 -32.35 -0.15 7.30
C GLY A 345 -31.99 0.88 8.38
N TYR A 346 -31.03 1.78 8.15
CA TYR A 346 -30.66 2.81 9.13
C TYR A 346 -31.78 3.85 9.30
N ARG A 347 -31.95 4.36 10.52
CA ARG A 347 -33.00 5.32 10.90
C ARG A 347 -32.46 6.40 11.84
N GLY A 348 -33.17 7.53 11.94
CA GLY A 348 -32.86 8.60 12.87
C GLY A 348 -31.42 9.13 12.73
N LYS A 349 -30.71 9.27 13.86
CA LYS A 349 -29.34 9.79 13.91
C LYS A 349 -28.34 8.95 13.11
N GLN A 350 -28.52 7.63 13.07
CA GLN A 350 -27.64 6.73 12.32
C GLN A 350 -27.73 6.99 10.82
N ALA A 351 -28.95 7.16 10.29
CA ALA A 351 -29.15 7.51 8.88
C ALA A 351 -28.54 8.88 8.55
N GLN A 352 -28.78 9.88 9.40
CA GLN A 352 -28.18 11.21 9.23
C GLN A 352 -26.65 11.14 9.22
N ARG A 353 -26.03 10.34 10.10
CA ARG A 353 -24.59 10.20 10.16
C ARG A 353 -24.02 9.49 8.93
N TRP A 354 -24.65 8.40 8.49
CA TRP A 354 -24.29 7.71 7.25
C TRP A 354 -24.28 8.66 6.05
N ASP A 355 -25.39 9.38 5.85
CA ASP A 355 -25.52 10.29 4.70
C ASP A 355 -24.48 11.43 4.75
N GLN A 356 -24.15 11.93 5.95
CA GLN A 356 -23.09 12.93 6.14
C GLN A 356 -21.70 12.38 5.82
N ASP A 357 -21.37 11.19 6.32
CA ASP A 357 -20.07 10.56 6.08
C ASP A 357 -19.88 10.18 4.61
N VAL A 358 -20.95 9.76 3.91
CA VAL A 358 -20.93 9.55 2.44
C VAL A 358 -20.60 10.85 1.70
N VAL A 359 -21.12 12.00 2.14
CA VAL A 359 -20.75 13.30 1.54
C VAL A 359 -19.26 13.60 1.71
N HIS A 360 -18.67 13.29 2.88
CA HIS A 360 -17.24 13.50 3.11
C HIS A 360 -16.37 12.56 2.27
N LEU A 361 -16.75 11.29 2.16
CA LEU A 361 -16.07 10.31 1.31
C LEU A 361 -16.10 10.71 -0.17
N ASN A 362 -17.25 11.17 -0.67
CA ASN A 362 -17.37 11.62 -2.06
C ASN A 362 -16.53 12.86 -2.36
N ARG A 363 -16.32 13.78 -1.40
CA ARG A 363 -15.38 14.90 -1.59
C ARG A 363 -13.93 14.41 -1.70
N ASN A 364 -13.54 13.42 -0.90
CA ASN A 364 -12.20 12.85 -0.96
C ASN A 364 -11.95 12.03 -2.25
N ARG A 365 -12.98 11.46 -2.86
CA ARG A 365 -12.89 10.80 -4.19
C ARG A 365 -12.32 11.74 -5.27
N GLU A 366 -12.70 13.01 -5.24
CA GLU A 366 -12.32 14.00 -6.28
C GLU A 366 -10.81 14.31 -6.31
N SER A 367 -10.11 14.21 -5.16
CA SER A 367 -8.68 14.50 -5.06
C SER A 367 -7.78 13.33 -5.43
N GLN A 368 -8.29 12.09 -5.44
CA GLN A 368 -7.47 10.88 -5.57
C GLN A 368 -6.62 10.83 -6.85
N PRO A 369 -7.10 11.27 -8.03
CA PRO A 369 -6.26 11.30 -9.22
C PRO A 369 -5.04 12.23 -9.07
N LEU A 370 -5.22 13.39 -8.42
CA LEU A 370 -4.15 14.36 -8.16
C LEU A 370 -3.16 13.78 -7.15
N VAL A 371 -3.66 13.18 -6.06
CA VAL A 371 -2.82 12.52 -5.06
C VAL A 371 -1.99 11.40 -5.69
N ARG A 372 -2.60 10.53 -6.50
CA ARG A 372 -1.88 9.44 -7.16
C ARG A 372 -0.79 9.96 -8.10
N ARG A 373 -1.05 11.05 -8.84
CA ARG A 373 -0.04 11.69 -9.68
C ARG A 373 1.08 12.31 -8.85
N ALA A 374 0.77 12.99 -7.75
CA ALA A 374 1.79 13.52 -6.82
C ALA A 374 2.70 12.41 -6.26
N LEU A 375 2.10 11.33 -5.72
CA LEU A 375 2.82 10.19 -5.16
C LEU A 375 3.70 9.47 -6.20
N ALA A 376 3.30 9.48 -7.47
CA ALA A 376 4.12 8.93 -8.55
C ALA A 376 5.34 9.82 -8.89
N ASN A 377 5.33 11.11 -8.59
CA ASN A 377 6.33 12.08 -9.06
C ASN A 377 7.17 12.71 -7.94
N VAL A 378 6.81 12.50 -6.67
CA VAL A 378 7.51 13.07 -5.52
C VAL A 378 7.97 11.93 -4.60
N PRO A 379 9.29 11.79 -4.34
CA PRO A 379 9.80 10.83 -3.37
C PRO A 379 9.09 10.99 -2.02
N THR A 380 8.39 9.94 -1.60
CA THR A 380 7.51 9.99 -0.43
C THR A 380 8.00 9.03 0.65
N TYR A 381 8.14 9.55 1.87
CA TYR A 381 8.52 8.82 3.07
C TYR A 381 7.40 8.93 4.10
N MET A 382 7.10 7.83 4.77
CA MET A 382 5.99 7.75 5.73
C MET A 382 6.42 6.93 6.96
N ILE A 383 5.77 7.12 8.11
CA ILE A 383 6.07 6.36 9.34
C ILE A 383 4.83 5.64 9.85
N PHE A 384 5.03 4.67 10.74
CA PHE A 384 3.94 4.08 11.50
C PHE A 384 3.55 5.02 12.62
N ASP A 385 2.26 5.23 12.80
CA ASP A 385 1.71 6.08 13.85
C ASP A 385 0.57 5.36 14.57
N ASP A 386 -0.01 6.00 15.59
CA ASP A 386 -0.91 5.35 16.54
C ASP A 386 -2.26 4.94 15.93
N HIS A 387 -2.92 5.77 15.12
CA HIS A 387 -4.22 5.45 14.53
C HIS A 387 -4.19 4.30 13.50
N ASP A 388 -3.04 3.87 13.01
CA ASP A 388 -2.93 2.56 12.34
C ASP A 388 -3.43 1.42 13.26
N VAL A 389 -3.38 1.59 14.59
CA VAL A 389 -3.91 0.64 15.59
C VAL A 389 -5.06 1.25 16.40
N SER A 390 -4.78 2.32 17.16
CA SER A 390 -5.65 3.02 18.11
C SER A 390 -4.91 4.26 18.62
N ASP A 391 -5.57 5.40 18.83
CA ASP A 391 -5.00 6.68 19.33
C ASP A 391 -4.08 6.54 20.56
N ASP A 392 -4.26 5.51 21.38
CA ASP A 392 -3.45 5.22 22.57
C ASP A 392 -2.44 4.08 22.38
N TRP A 393 -2.09 3.76 21.13
CA TRP A 393 -1.25 2.63 20.78
C TRP A 393 0.07 2.63 21.56
N ASN A 394 0.29 1.54 22.31
CA ASN A 394 1.52 1.31 23.08
C ASN A 394 1.88 2.44 24.07
N LEU A 395 0.89 3.26 24.47
CA LEU A 395 1.09 4.46 25.28
C LEU A 395 1.65 4.16 26.68
N ASN A 396 1.20 3.08 27.32
CA ASN A 396 1.62 2.72 28.67
C ASN A 396 1.46 1.22 28.96
N ARG A 397 2.01 0.77 30.10
CA ARG A 397 1.97 -0.64 30.53
C ARG A 397 0.55 -1.19 30.62
N ALA A 398 -0.42 -0.40 31.10
CA ALA A 398 -1.80 -0.87 31.26
C ALA A 398 -2.44 -1.15 29.90
N TRP A 399 -2.20 -0.29 28.91
CA TRP A 399 -2.59 -0.53 27.52
C TRP A 399 -1.96 -1.82 26.99
N CYS A 400 -0.65 -1.99 27.13
CA CYS A 400 0.04 -3.19 26.64
C CYS A 400 -0.52 -4.47 27.28
N GLN A 401 -0.77 -4.46 28.59
CA GLN A 401 -1.34 -5.61 29.30
C GLN A 401 -2.76 -5.95 28.84
N ARG A 402 -3.58 -4.92 28.61
CA ARG A 402 -4.98 -5.08 28.18
C ARG A 402 -5.06 -5.56 26.73
N VAL A 403 -4.42 -4.84 25.80
CA VAL A 403 -4.52 -5.11 24.35
C VAL A 403 -3.70 -6.33 23.94
N LEU A 404 -2.41 -6.39 24.31
CA LEU A 404 -1.54 -7.51 23.94
C LEU A 404 -1.82 -8.78 24.76
N GLY A 405 -2.52 -8.65 25.89
CA GLY A 405 -3.03 -9.79 26.67
C GLY A 405 -4.28 -10.41 26.05
N SER A 406 -5.12 -9.62 25.38
CA SER A 406 -6.30 -10.11 24.67
C SER A 406 -5.90 -10.85 23.37
N THR A 407 -6.71 -11.83 22.95
CA THR A 407 -6.43 -12.54 21.69
C THR A 407 -6.70 -11.65 20.49
N LEU A 408 -7.85 -10.97 20.47
CA LEU A 408 -8.24 -10.12 19.35
C LEU A 408 -7.35 -8.87 19.26
N GLY A 409 -7.06 -8.19 20.37
CA GLY A 409 -6.18 -7.01 20.36
C GLY A 409 -4.78 -7.33 19.87
N TYR A 410 -4.20 -8.46 20.30
CA TYR A 410 -2.92 -8.94 19.77
C TYR A 410 -2.98 -9.19 18.26
N GLN A 411 -4.08 -9.77 17.77
CA GLN A 411 -4.31 -10.01 16.35
C GLN A 411 -4.44 -8.70 15.55
N VAL A 412 -5.17 -7.71 16.08
CA VAL A 412 -5.33 -6.38 15.46
C VAL A 412 -3.99 -5.67 15.35
N VAL A 413 -3.20 -5.62 16.43
CA VAL A 413 -1.86 -5.01 16.42
C VAL A 413 -0.96 -5.69 15.39
N ARG A 414 -0.95 -7.04 15.33
CA ARG A 414 -0.20 -7.79 14.31
C ARG A 414 -0.63 -7.40 12.90
N ASN A 415 -1.94 -7.29 12.65
CA ASN A 415 -2.48 -7.00 11.33
C ASN A 415 -2.15 -5.56 10.89
N ALA A 416 -2.27 -4.58 11.78
CA ALA A 416 -1.88 -3.20 11.54
C ALA A 416 -0.37 -3.07 11.24
N MET A 417 0.48 -3.63 12.09
CA MET A 417 1.94 -3.61 11.89
C MET A 417 2.36 -4.32 10.59
N LEU A 418 1.69 -5.43 10.24
CA LEU A 418 1.92 -6.14 8.98
C LEU A 418 1.55 -5.27 7.78
N ALA A 419 0.38 -4.63 7.81
CA ALA A 419 -0.05 -3.75 6.74
C ALA A 419 0.93 -2.58 6.56
N TYR A 420 1.33 -1.92 7.65
CA TYR A 420 2.36 -0.88 7.61
C TYR A 420 3.68 -1.37 7.00
N ALA A 421 4.16 -2.54 7.43
CA ALA A 421 5.42 -3.08 6.94
C ALA A 421 5.40 -3.25 5.40
N LEU A 422 4.29 -3.72 4.87
CA LEU A 422 4.09 -4.04 3.45
C LEU A 422 3.80 -2.81 2.58
N PHE A 423 3.02 -1.86 3.09
CA PHE A 423 2.52 -0.71 2.34
C PHE A 423 3.42 0.52 2.50
N GLN A 424 4.07 0.71 3.65
CA GLN A 424 4.90 1.88 3.92
C GLN A 424 6.39 1.53 4.09
N ALA A 425 6.71 0.64 5.04
CA ALA A 425 8.11 0.41 5.44
C ALA A 425 8.96 -0.18 4.31
N TRP A 426 8.40 -1.13 3.55
CA TRP A 426 9.11 -1.77 2.44
C TRP A 426 9.63 -0.76 1.41
N GLY A 427 8.82 0.24 1.07
CA GLY A 427 9.23 1.33 0.18
C GLY A 427 10.33 2.23 0.76
N ASN A 428 10.32 2.46 2.06
CA ASN A 428 11.31 3.31 2.74
C ASN A 428 12.67 2.63 2.87
N THR A 429 12.69 1.33 3.19
CA THR A 429 13.89 0.56 3.54
C THR A 429 13.96 -0.76 2.76
N PRO A 430 13.99 -0.73 1.41
CA PRO A 430 13.88 -1.93 0.57
C PRO A 430 14.94 -3.01 0.85
N GLU A 431 16.14 -2.63 1.28
CA GLU A 431 17.22 -3.54 1.70
C GLU A 431 16.85 -4.37 2.92
N GLN A 432 16.01 -3.86 3.83
CA GLN A 432 15.54 -4.62 5.00
C GLN A 432 14.51 -5.69 4.64
N PHE A 433 14.05 -5.67 3.38
CA PHE A 433 13.12 -6.64 2.80
C PHE A 433 13.79 -7.53 1.75
N ALA A 434 15.10 -7.40 1.55
CA ALA A 434 15.85 -8.27 0.65
C ALA A 434 15.85 -9.74 1.14
N ALA A 435 16.09 -10.68 0.23
CA ALA A 435 16.13 -12.10 0.57
C ALA A 435 17.10 -12.39 1.75
N GLY A 436 16.65 -13.21 2.70
CA GLY A 436 17.42 -13.59 3.90
C GLY A 436 17.33 -12.63 5.09
N THR A 437 16.87 -11.40 4.89
CA THR A 437 16.61 -10.42 5.97
C THR A 437 15.32 -10.72 6.74
N VAL A 438 15.05 -9.98 7.82
CA VAL A 438 13.79 -10.10 8.57
C VAL A 438 12.59 -9.72 7.70
N GLY A 439 12.66 -8.61 6.96
CA GLY A 439 11.59 -8.20 6.04
C GLY A 439 11.42 -9.20 4.90
N GLY A 440 12.49 -9.74 4.33
CA GLY A 440 12.37 -10.77 3.28
C GLY A 440 11.67 -12.03 3.79
N LYS A 441 11.95 -12.45 5.02
CA LYS A 441 11.22 -13.56 5.68
C LYS A 441 9.76 -13.19 5.96
N LEU A 442 9.48 -11.92 6.30
CA LEU A 442 8.13 -11.41 6.52
C LEU A 442 7.31 -11.48 5.23
N LEU A 443 7.87 -11.09 4.07
CA LEU A 443 7.21 -11.20 2.76
C LEU A 443 6.83 -12.65 2.46
N ASN A 444 7.78 -13.58 2.59
CA ASN A 444 7.53 -15.00 2.33
C ASN A 444 6.47 -15.59 3.29
N ALA A 445 6.54 -15.24 4.57
CA ALA A 445 5.56 -15.68 5.56
C ALA A 445 4.16 -15.08 5.29
N THR A 446 4.10 -13.85 4.80
CA THR A 446 2.83 -13.18 4.45
C THR A 446 2.14 -13.91 3.30
N GLU A 447 2.87 -14.20 2.23
CA GLU A 447 2.34 -14.91 1.07
C GLU A 447 1.86 -16.33 1.45
N ALA A 448 2.67 -17.05 2.23
CA ALA A 448 2.29 -18.37 2.74
C ALA A 448 1.02 -18.30 3.62
N TRP A 449 0.94 -17.30 4.49
CA TRP A 449 -0.22 -17.10 5.36
C TRP A 449 -1.47 -16.73 4.57
N CYS A 450 -1.37 -15.83 3.59
CA CYS A 450 -2.51 -15.45 2.75
C CYS A 450 -3.04 -16.62 1.90
N GLY A 451 -2.27 -17.68 1.69
CA GLY A 451 -2.74 -18.89 1.02
C GLY A 451 -3.41 -19.94 1.93
N ARG A 452 -3.24 -19.86 3.25
CA ARG A 452 -3.62 -20.94 4.19
C ARG A 452 -4.34 -20.49 5.47
N GLY A 453 -4.12 -19.26 5.91
CA GLY A 453 -4.69 -18.69 7.13
C GLY A 453 -4.27 -19.40 8.43
N ASP A 454 -3.17 -20.17 8.44
CA ASP A 454 -2.86 -21.04 9.57
C ASP A 454 -2.24 -20.30 10.76
N ARG A 455 -2.49 -20.83 11.97
CA ARG A 455 -2.05 -20.23 13.24
C ARG A 455 -0.52 -20.23 13.43
N ALA A 456 0.20 -21.20 12.86
CA ALA A 456 1.64 -21.28 13.02
C ALA A 456 2.35 -20.19 12.23
N THR A 457 1.88 -19.91 11.01
CA THR A 457 2.39 -18.81 10.19
C THR A 457 2.01 -17.46 10.79
N ALA A 458 0.78 -17.30 11.33
CA ALA A 458 0.38 -16.12 12.09
C ALA A 458 1.30 -15.82 13.30
N ALA A 459 1.72 -16.84 14.05
CA ALA A 459 2.69 -16.68 15.15
C ALA A 459 4.09 -16.31 14.63
N THR A 460 4.49 -16.85 13.46
CA THR A 460 5.74 -16.49 12.80
C THR A 460 5.74 -15.02 12.37
N LEU A 461 4.64 -14.54 11.79
CA LEU A 461 4.45 -13.14 11.43
C LEU A 461 4.60 -12.23 12.65
N ALA A 462 3.90 -12.54 13.74
CA ALA A 462 3.98 -11.75 14.97
C ALA A 462 5.42 -11.63 15.51
N ARG A 463 6.18 -12.74 15.48
CA ARG A 463 7.59 -12.74 15.89
C ARG A 463 8.48 -11.91 14.96
N LEU A 464 8.26 -11.98 13.63
CA LEU A 464 9.03 -11.20 12.65
C LEU A 464 8.74 -9.70 12.75
N LEU A 465 7.52 -9.34 13.13
CA LEU A 465 7.09 -7.96 13.40
C LEU A 465 7.57 -7.45 14.77
N GLY A 466 8.18 -8.30 15.60
CA GLY A 466 8.68 -7.91 16.91
C GLY A 466 7.61 -7.82 18.00
N LEU A 467 6.41 -8.37 17.78
CA LEU A 467 5.43 -8.47 18.87
C LEU A 467 5.98 -9.40 19.97
N PRO A 468 5.77 -9.05 21.25
CA PRO A 468 6.17 -9.93 22.35
C PRO A 468 5.41 -11.26 22.24
N PRO A 469 5.98 -12.36 22.76
CA PRO A 469 5.22 -13.58 22.96
C PRO A 469 3.94 -13.25 23.73
N LYS A 470 2.80 -13.79 23.32
CA LYS A 470 1.54 -13.57 24.03
C LYS A 470 1.75 -13.96 25.49
N MET A 471 1.69 -12.97 26.37
CA MET A 471 1.97 -13.19 27.77
C MET A 471 0.82 -14.02 28.33
N SER A 472 1.11 -15.25 28.75
CA SER A 472 0.20 -16.05 29.56
C SER A 472 0.15 -15.46 30.97
N PHE A 473 -0.46 -14.29 31.11
CA PHE A 473 -0.72 -13.74 32.44
C PHE A 473 -1.94 -14.42 33.05
N PHE A 474 -1.80 -14.68 34.34
CA PHE A 474 -2.67 -15.44 35.21
C PHE A 474 -4.16 -15.06 35.11
N ALA A 475 -4.99 -16.03 35.52
CA ALA A 475 -6.42 -15.96 35.79
C ALA A 475 -6.93 -14.55 36.18
N PRO A 476 -8.15 -14.19 35.75
CA PRO A 476 -8.71 -12.86 35.99
C PRO A 476 -8.61 -12.54 37.48
N MET A 477 -7.83 -11.51 37.84
CA MET A 477 -8.05 -10.88 39.13
C MET A 477 -9.48 -10.36 39.08
N GLY A 478 -10.33 -10.96 39.92
CA GLY A 478 -11.75 -10.67 39.97
C GLY A 478 -12.00 -9.17 39.97
N ARG A 479 -13.04 -8.76 39.25
CA ARG A 479 -13.58 -7.40 39.32
C ARG A 479 -13.62 -6.98 40.80
N PRO A 480 -13.01 -5.84 41.19
CA PRO A 480 -13.29 -5.29 42.51
C PRO A 480 -14.80 -5.00 42.52
N GLY A 481 -15.53 -5.71 43.38
CA GLY A 481 -16.89 -5.36 43.68
C GLY A 481 -16.88 -4.08 44.52
N PHE A 482 -17.60 -3.07 44.00
CA PHE A 482 -17.95 -1.79 44.61
C PHE A 482 -16.83 -0.74 44.77
#